data_AF-X0MGN5-F1
#
_entry.id   AF-X0MGN5-F1
#
_cell.length_a   1.000
_cell.length_b   1.000
_cell.length_c   1.000
_cell.angle_alpha   90.00
_cell.angle_beta   90.00
_cell.angle_gamma   90.00
#
_symmetry.space_group_name_H-M   'P 1'
#
loop_
_entity.id
_entity.type
_entity.pdbx_description
1 polymer ?
#
loop_
_entity_poly.entity_id
_entity_poly.type
_entity_poly.pdbx_seq_one_letter_code
_entity_poly.pdbx_strand_id
1 'polypeptide(L)'
;MTYLETAVANFFTPASQKPKDPTVWSERSPNDDTPATLLVGRFDGVKEDETIKRRRIAAFDLDSTLISTASGKKHAGSGTDWKWWDNSVPAKLRELYQDGYRVVILSNQAGLTLHFDPKSKAPKANAQKRVTEFKQKCSAVLNSLNLPTCVYAATEHDIYRKPRTGMWKELCDDYDISESEIDLGNSVFVGDAGGRTATLGKGPDGVAAAAKDFSCSDRNFAHNVGIQYQTPEEFFLGHKPRSFAREFDLSEHPFVDDAESGNSVATFDRTNDKDIILFCGPPGAGKSTFYLKSLKPLGYERINQDQLKTRDKCVQAAREHLQAGKPIAIDNTNADPETRTIWVELAKKFGISIRCVWFKTPLQVCEHNNAVRALNTTLNPESRQILPKMAFTGFASRFKPPQMKEGFQDITEVQFQFRGSQDEYKIWGRYWT
;
A
#
# COMPACT_ATOMS: atom_id res chain seq x y z
N MET A 1 14.17 31.62 -31.36
CA MET A 1 13.81 30.39 -32.10
C MET A 1 12.51 29.88 -31.53
N THR A 2 11.52 29.72 -32.40
CA THR A 2 10.21 29.17 -32.00
C THR A 2 10.33 27.66 -31.77
N TYR A 3 9.48 27.09 -30.91
CA TYR A 3 9.50 25.66 -30.54
C TYR A 3 9.47 24.72 -31.76
N LEU A 4 8.87 25.16 -32.87
CA LEU A 4 8.82 24.43 -34.14
C LEU A 4 10.20 24.32 -34.82
N GLU A 5 11.00 25.40 -34.80
CA GLU A 5 12.33 25.41 -35.44
C GLU A 5 13.30 24.48 -34.72
N THR A 6 13.21 24.39 -33.40
CA THR A 6 14.05 23.51 -32.56
C THR A 6 13.69 22.03 -32.74
N ALA A 7 12.40 21.72 -32.94
CA ALA A 7 11.94 20.35 -33.15
C ALA A 7 12.38 19.77 -34.51
N VAL A 8 12.36 20.58 -35.58
CA VAL A 8 12.80 20.16 -36.92
C VAL A 8 14.32 20.00 -36.98
N ALA A 9 15.07 20.90 -36.33
CA ALA A 9 16.54 20.82 -36.28
C ALA A 9 17.05 19.54 -35.57
N ASN A 10 16.35 19.08 -34.52
CA ASN A 10 16.68 17.87 -33.76
C ASN A 10 16.43 16.55 -34.52
N PHE A 11 15.63 16.57 -35.60
CA PHE A 11 15.30 15.36 -36.36
C PHE A 11 16.44 14.92 -37.30
N PHE A 12 17.23 15.87 -37.79
CA PHE A 12 18.37 15.62 -38.69
C PHE A 12 19.72 15.52 -37.98
N THR A 13 19.75 15.67 -36.65
CA THR A 13 20.99 15.60 -35.87
C THR A 13 21.44 14.14 -35.69
N PRO A 14 22.68 13.77 -36.05
CA PRO A 14 23.25 12.45 -35.78
C PRO A 14 23.13 12.09 -34.30
N ALA A 15 22.92 10.82 -33.96
CA ALA A 15 22.76 10.38 -32.57
C ALA A 15 23.93 10.77 -31.66
N SER A 16 25.14 10.94 -32.21
CA SER A 16 26.35 11.42 -31.52
C SER A 16 26.36 12.93 -31.22
N GLN A 17 25.46 13.71 -31.83
CA GLN A 17 25.35 15.16 -31.70
C GLN A 17 24.03 15.60 -31.03
N LYS A 18 23.11 14.65 -30.74
CA LYS A 18 21.90 14.97 -29.98
C LYS A 18 22.30 15.45 -28.57
N PRO A 19 21.67 16.51 -28.05
CA PRO A 19 21.89 16.93 -26.67
C PRO A 19 21.72 15.72 -25.75
N LYS A 20 22.68 15.50 -24.86
CA LYS A 20 22.58 14.48 -23.83
C LYS A 20 21.29 14.72 -23.05
N ASP A 21 20.48 13.66 -22.84
CA ASP A 21 19.28 13.77 -22.01
C ASP A 21 19.66 14.40 -20.66
N PRO A 22 19.09 15.57 -20.32
CA PRO A 22 19.42 16.26 -19.07
C PRO A 22 18.85 15.56 -17.83
N THR A 23 18.11 14.46 -18.02
CA THR A 23 17.54 13.67 -16.93
C THR A 23 18.57 12.70 -16.37
N VAL A 24 18.90 12.84 -15.09
CA VAL A 24 19.77 11.94 -14.34
C VAL A 24 18.93 10.92 -13.58
N TRP A 25 19.24 9.64 -13.76
CA TRP A 25 18.53 8.53 -13.12
C TRP A 25 19.32 7.96 -11.96
N SER A 26 18.65 7.71 -10.84
CA SER A 26 19.20 7.02 -9.67
C SER A 26 18.15 6.09 -9.05
N GLU A 27 18.57 5.21 -8.15
CA GLU A 27 17.71 4.22 -7.51
C GLU A 27 17.86 4.33 -5.98
N ARG A 28 16.81 3.99 -5.21
CA ARG A 28 16.83 3.97 -3.73
C ARG A 28 16.29 2.65 -3.20
N SER A 29 16.93 2.16 -2.13
CA SER A 29 16.52 0.95 -1.41
C SER A 29 15.68 1.29 -0.19
N PRO A 30 14.66 0.49 0.17
CA PRO A 30 13.89 0.68 1.40
C PRO A 30 14.74 0.59 2.68
N ASN A 31 15.83 -0.17 2.62
CA ASN A 31 16.82 -0.36 3.68
C ASN A 31 18.09 -1.00 3.07
N ASP A 32 19.17 -1.05 3.84
CA ASP A 32 20.49 -1.52 3.40
C ASP A 32 20.51 -2.98 2.92
N ASP A 33 19.56 -3.81 3.37
CA ASP A 33 19.51 -5.25 3.07
C ASP A 33 18.60 -5.60 1.89
N THR A 34 17.94 -4.61 1.28
CA THR A 34 16.99 -4.83 0.18
C THR A 34 17.44 -4.17 -1.12
N PRO A 35 17.16 -4.79 -2.28
CA PRO A 35 17.41 -4.17 -3.58
C PRO A 35 16.64 -2.86 -3.73
N ALA A 36 17.09 -2.00 -4.65
CA ALA A 36 16.40 -0.75 -4.90
C ALA A 36 15.01 -0.97 -5.53
N THR A 37 14.03 -0.22 -5.04
CA THR A 37 12.62 -0.33 -5.45
C THR A 37 11.98 1.03 -5.72
N LEU A 38 12.76 2.10 -5.64
CA LEU A 38 12.37 3.43 -6.05
C LEU A 38 13.31 3.90 -7.16
N LEU A 39 12.74 4.23 -8.30
CA LEU A 39 13.46 4.86 -9.41
C LEU A 39 13.24 6.37 -9.37
N VAL A 40 14.32 7.15 -9.36
CA VAL A 40 14.29 8.61 -9.31
C VAL A 40 14.88 9.19 -10.59
N GLY A 41 14.13 10.03 -11.28
CA GLY A 41 14.59 10.81 -12.43
C GLY A 41 14.61 12.29 -12.11
N ARG A 42 15.80 12.89 -12.03
CA ARG A 42 15.99 14.32 -11.75
C ARG A 42 16.31 15.07 -13.04
N PHE A 43 15.63 16.19 -13.27
CA PHE A 43 15.89 17.05 -14.42
C PHE A 43 16.96 18.10 -14.09
N ASP A 44 18.16 17.95 -14.66
CA ASP A 44 19.30 18.87 -14.46
C ASP A 44 19.49 19.85 -15.64
N GLY A 45 18.46 20.01 -16.49
CA GLY A 45 18.52 20.85 -17.70
C GLY A 45 18.45 22.36 -17.44
N VAL A 46 18.01 22.76 -16.24
CA VAL A 46 17.90 24.15 -15.81
C VAL A 46 18.48 24.25 -14.39
N LYS A 47 19.31 25.26 -14.13
CA LYS A 47 19.85 25.50 -12.80
C LYS A 47 18.75 26.01 -11.87
N GLU A 48 18.69 25.47 -10.67
CA GLU A 48 17.83 25.97 -9.61
C GLU A 48 18.38 27.29 -9.05
N ASP A 49 17.46 28.20 -8.72
CA ASP A 49 17.77 29.38 -7.92
C ASP A 49 17.83 29.00 -6.43
N GLU A 50 19.05 28.77 -5.94
CA GLU A 50 19.34 28.37 -4.57
C GLU A 50 18.99 29.46 -3.53
N THR A 51 18.72 30.71 -3.96
CA THR A 51 18.32 31.78 -3.04
C THR A 51 16.88 31.62 -2.54
N ILE A 52 16.04 30.89 -3.29
CA ILE A 52 14.64 30.68 -2.94
C ILE A 52 14.49 29.36 -2.19
N LYS A 53 14.31 29.44 -0.87
CA LYS A 53 14.00 28.27 -0.04
C LYS A 53 12.55 27.81 -0.24
N ARG A 54 12.36 26.83 -1.12
CA ARG A 54 11.03 26.27 -1.43
C ARG A 54 10.56 25.35 -0.30
N ARG A 55 9.73 25.87 0.60
CA ARG A 55 9.14 25.13 1.73
C ARG A 55 7.66 24.76 1.55
N ARG A 56 7.04 25.21 0.46
CA ARG A 56 5.73 24.75 -0.01
C ARG A 56 5.95 23.72 -1.11
N ILE A 57 5.30 22.57 -1.03
CA ILE A 57 5.45 21.48 -2.00
C ILE A 57 4.15 21.31 -2.76
N ALA A 58 4.25 21.28 -4.09
CA ALA A 58 3.20 20.86 -5.00
C ALA A 58 3.62 19.51 -5.59
N ALA A 59 3.08 18.43 -5.04
CA ALA A 59 3.36 17.07 -5.47
C ALA A 59 2.23 16.56 -6.36
N PHE A 60 2.58 15.83 -7.42
CA PHE A 60 1.63 15.37 -8.42
C PHE A 60 1.79 13.87 -8.65
N ASP A 61 0.68 13.15 -8.81
CA ASP A 61 0.74 11.88 -9.52
C ASP A 61 1.07 12.09 -11.00
N LEU A 62 1.52 11.04 -11.69
CA LEU A 62 1.86 11.10 -13.10
C LEU A 62 0.69 10.70 -14.02
N ASP A 63 0.28 9.44 -13.95
CA ASP A 63 -0.58 8.80 -14.94
C ASP A 63 -2.06 9.12 -14.63
N SER A 64 -2.79 9.68 -15.59
CA SER A 64 -4.15 10.24 -15.43
C SER A 64 -4.24 11.52 -14.59
N THR A 65 -3.09 12.11 -14.23
CA THR A 65 -2.99 13.37 -13.48
C THR A 65 -2.27 14.45 -14.28
N LEU A 66 -0.99 14.25 -14.57
CA LEU A 66 -0.22 15.15 -15.44
C LEU A 66 -0.31 14.73 -16.90
N ILE A 67 -0.35 13.42 -17.15
CA ILE A 67 -0.40 12.85 -18.50
C ILE A 67 -1.54 11.85 -18.65
N SER A 68 -2.00 11.64 -19.88
CA SER A 68 -2.87 10.53 -20.25
C SER A 68 -2.27 9.78 -21.44
N THR A 69 -2.80 8.60 -21.78
CA THR A 69 -2.38 7.92 -23.01
C THR A 69 -2.84 8.70 -24.24
N ALA A 70 -1.99 8.74 -25.28
CA ALA A 70 -2.36 9.33 -26.56
C ALA A 70 -3.30 8.40 -27.33
N SER A 71 -3.13 7.09 -27.15
CA SER A 71 -3.94 6.04 -27.77
C SER A 71 -5.36 5.88 -27.19
N GLY A 72 -5.65 6.50 -26.04
CA GLY A 72 -6.90 6.31 -25.31
C GLY A 72 -7.03 4.98 -24.58
N LYS A 73 -6.00 4.11 -24.62
CA LYS A 73 -5.97 2.87 -23.84
C LYS A 73 -5.74 3.17 -22.36
N LYS A 74 -6.21 2.28 -21.47
CA LYS A 74 -5.98 2.42 -20.03
C LYS A 74 -4.50 2.41 -19.64
N HIS A 75 -3.67 1.68 -20.38
CA HIS A 75 -2.23 1.58 -20.16
C HIS A 75 -1.48 1.92 -21.43
N ALA A 76 -0.39 2.68 -21.29
CA ALA A 76 0.46 3.10 -22.40
C ALA A 76 1.08 1.89 -23.11
N GLY A 77 1.02 1.89 -24.44
CA GLY A 77 1.59 0.81 -25.27
C GLY A 77 3.09 0.95 -25.56
N SER A 78 3.66 2.13 -25.35
CA SER A 78 5.08 2.46 -25.57
C SER A 78 5.49 3.69 -24.75
N GLY A 79 6.80 3.99 -24.70
CA GLY A 79 7.32 5.21 -24.04
C GLY A 79 6.87 6.53 -24.67
N THR A 80 6.28 6.48 -25.87
CA THR A 80 5.76 7.66 -26.59
C THR A 80 4.23 7.76 -26.56
N ASP A 81 3.53 6.78 -25.98
CA ASP A 81 2.07 6.76 -25.88
C ASP A 81 1.60 7.59 -24.68
N TRP A 82 1.87 8.90 -24.74
CA TRP A 82 1.43 9.85 -23.75
C TRP A 82 1.12 11.21 -24.39
N LYS A 83 0.25 11.97 -23.73
CA LYS A 83 -0.02 13.38 -23.98
C LYS A 83 -0.25 14.08 -22.64
N TRP A 84 -0.12 15.40 -22.61
CA TRP A 84 -0.58 16.17 -21.45
C TRP A 84 -2.05 15.86 -21.16
N TRP A 85 -2.37 15.67 -19.88
CA TRP A 85 -3.73 15.37 -19.45
C TRP A 85 -4.68 16.52 -19.84
N ASP A 86 -4.22 17.76 -19.66
CA ASP A 86 -4.85 18.98 -20.17
C ASP A 86 -3.76 19.96 -20.65
N ASN A 87 -4.11 20.86 -21.58
CA ASN A 87 -3.18 21.83 -22.15
C ASN A 87 -2.65 22.85 -21.10
N SER A 88 -3.38 23.05 -20.00
CA SER A 88 -2.99 23.95 -18.90
C SER A 88 -1.85 23.41 -18.04
N VAL A 89 -1.65 22.09 -18.01
CA VAL A 89 -0.74 21.41 -17.06
C VAL A 89 0.68 22.01 -17.08
N PRO A 90 1.38 22.14 -18.23
CA PRO A 90 2.77 22.61 -18.22
C PRO A 90 2.88 24.08 -17.77
N ALA A 91 1.93 24.92 -18.15
CA ALA A 91 1.92 26.32 -17.75
C ALA A 91 1.70 26.45 -16.24
N LYS A 92 0.74 25.70 -15.68
CA LYS A 92 0.43 25.75 -14.25
C LYS A 92 1.59 25.25 -13.38
N LEU A 93 2.28 24.19 -13.77
CA LEU A 93 3.44 23.69 -13.03
C LEU A 93 4.60 24.70 -13.03
N ARG A 94 4.84 25.40 -14.14
CA ARG A 94 5.86 26.46 -14.19
C ARG A 94 5.47 27.66 -13.33
N GLU A 95 4.21 28.07 -13.34
CA GLU A 95 3.67 29.13 -12.49
C GLU A 95 3.89 28.80 -11.01
N LEU A 96 3.54 27.59 -10.56
CA LEU A 96 3.79 27.16 -9.18
C LEU A 96 5.27 27.24 -8.79
N TYR A 97 6.16 26.78 -9.67
CA TYR A 97 7.60 26.84 -9.42
C TYR A 97 8.08 28.30 -9.26
N GLN A 98 7.60 29.20 -10.13
CA GLN A 98 7.88 30.63 -10.05
C GLN A 98 7.33 31.25 -8.76
N ASP A 99 6.15 30.81 -8.33
CA ASP A 99 5.50 31.24 -7.09
C ASP A 99 6.14 30.68 -5.82
N GLY A 100 7.26 29.96 -5.93
CA GLY A 100 8.02 29.50 -4.78
C GLY A 100 7.76 28.05 -4.37
N TYR A 101 6.93 27.30 -5.10
CA TYR A 101 6.67 25.89 -4.80
C TYR A 101 7.79 24.98 -5.29
N ARG A 102 8.11 23.97 -4.49
CA ARG A 102 8.81 22.78 -4.96
C ARG A 102 7.82 21.90 -5.70
N VAL A 103 7.96 21.79 -7.02
CA VAL A 103 7.12 20.95 -7.86
C VAL A 103 7.79 19.59 -8.02
N VAL A 104 7.08 18.49 -7.71
CA VAL A 104 7.60 17.12 -7.84
C VAL A 104 6.52 16.13 -8.29
N ILE A 105 6.96 14.98 -8.83
CA ILE A 105 6.08 13.93 -9.33
C ILE A 105 6.30 12.65 -8.52
N LEU A 106 5.26 12.13 -7.88
CA LEU A 106 5.30 10.91 -7.07
C LEU A 106 4.34 9.87 -7.65
N SER A 107 4.85 8.75 -8.16
CA SER A 107 4.07 7.79 -8.94
C SER A 107 4.26 6.34 -8.50
N ASN A 108 3.16 5.58 -8.46
CA ASN A 108 3.16 4.14 -8.18
C ASN A 108 3.31 3.34 -9.49
N GLN A 109 4.42 2.62 -9.66
CA GLN A 109 4.81 1.95 -10.91
C GLN A 109 5.10 0.44 -10.72
N ALA A 110 4.15 -0.30 -10.14
CA ALA A 110 4.27 -1.75 -9.87
C ALA A 110 4.47 -2.65 -11.11
N GLY A 111 4.36 -2.08 -12.31
CA GLY A 111 4.64 -2.79 -13.57
C GLY A 111 6.12 -2.79 -13.96
N LEU A 112 6.96 -2.06 -13.23
CA LEU A 112 8.40 -1.96 -13.44
C LEU A 112 9.14 -2.93 -12.53
N THR A 113 10.24 -3.50 -13.02
CA THR A 113 11.13 -4.37 -12.25
C THR A 113 12.55 -3.87 -12.43
N LEU A 114 13.11 -3.24 -11.38
CA LEU A 114 14.47 -2.69 -11.39
C LEU A 114 15.53 -3.79 -11.23
N HIS A 115 15.30 -4.66 -10.25
CA HIS A 115 16.16 -5.80 -9.98
C HIS A 115 15.37 -7.11 -10.06
N PHE A 116 15.99 -8.11 -10.67
CA PHE A 116 15.41 -9.44 -10.79
C PHE A 116 15.97 -10.36 -9.72
N ASP A 117 15.12 -11.22 -9.15
CA ASP A 117 15.59 -12.33 -8.30
C ASP A 117 16.65 -13.14 -9.08
N PRO A 118 17.88 -13.30 -8.53
CA PRO A 118 18.92 -14.11 -9.15
C PRO A 118 18.48 -15.55 -9.47
N LYS A 119 17.50 -16.09 -8.74
CA LYS A 119 16.96 -17.45 -8.92
C LYS A 119 15.86 -17.52 -9.97
N SER A 120 15.33 -16.39 -10.43
CA SER A 120 14.25 -16.35 -11.42
C SER A 120 14.75 -16.72 -12.82
N LYS A 121 14.07 -17.69 -13.44
CA LYS A 121 14.28 -18.10 -14.84
C LYS A 121 13.35 -17.38 -15.83
N ALA A 122 12.53 -16.43 -15.36
CA ALA A 122 11.56 -15.75 -16.20
C ALA A 122 12.27 -14.86 -17.25
N PRO A 123 11.71 -14.70 -18.48
CA PRO A 123 12.26 -13.81 -19.49
C PRO A 123 12.34 -12.36 -18.99
N LYS A 124 13.54 -11.76 -19.01
CA LYS A 124 13.82 -10.42 -18.46
C LYS A 124 13.65 -9.27 -19.46
N ALA A 125 13.72 -9.56 -20.76
CA ALA A 125 13.76 -8.55 -21.82
C ALA A 125 12.54 -7.62 -21.81
N ASN A 126 11.33 -8.16 -21.64
CA ASN A 126 10.11 -7.36 -21.62
C ASN A 126 10.03 -6.45 -20.38
N ALA A 127 10.46 -6.93 -19.22
CA ALA A 127 10.48 -6.15 -17.98
C ALA A 127 11.52 -5.02 -18.05
N GLN A 128 12.72 -5.31 -18.57
CA GLN A 128 13.76 -4.30 -18.82
C GLN A 128 13.29 -3.25 -19.83
N LYS A 129 12.62 -3.69 -20.91
CA LYS A 129 12.05 -2.79 -21.91
C LYS A 129 11.06 -1.79 -21.28
N ARG A 130 10.20 -2.23 -20.35
CA ARG A 130 9.26 -1.33 -19.65
C ARG A 130 9.96 -0.26 -18.85
N VAL A 131 11.08 -0.58 -18.18
CA VAL A 131 11.88 0.41 -17.45
C VAL A 131 12.47 1.44 -18.43
N THR A 132 13.02 0.99 -19.55
CA THR A 132 13.55 1.89 -20.59
C THR A 132 12.46 2.80 -21.17
N GLU A 133 11.29 2.24 -21.50
CA GLU A 133 10.15 3.01 -22.03
C GLU A 133 9.61 4.01 -21.00
N PHE A 134 9.58 3.64 -19.71
CA PHE A 134 9.20 4.54 -18.64
C PHE A 134 10.20 5.69 -18.46
N LYS A 135 11.51 5.39 -18.50
CA LYS A 135 12.56 6.43 -18.48
C LYS A 135 12.41 7.39 -19.65
N GLN A 136 12.23 6.86 -20.86
CA GLN A 136 11.99 7.68 -22.06
C GLN A 136 10.76 8.58 -21.91
N LYS A 137 9.63 8.04 -21.41
CA LYS A 137 8.39 8.79 -21.15
C LYS A 137 8.65 9.95 -20.19
N CYS A 138 9.25 9.65 -19.03
CA CYS A 138 9.51 10.65 -18.00
C CYS A 138 10.52 11.71 -18.46
N SER A 139 11.61 11.32 -19.11
CA SER A 139 12.56 12.27 -19.69
C SER A 139 11.84 13.23 -20.65
N ALA A 140 10.95 12.75 -21.52
CA ALA A 140 10.20 13.61 -22.44
C ALA A 140 9.26 14.59 -21.70
N VAL A 141 8.57 14.12 -20.65
CA VAL A 141 7.72 14.96 -19.78
C VAL A 141 8.55 16.04 -19.09
N LEU A 142 9.67 15.67 -18.45
CA LEU A 142 10.56 16.59 -17.74
C LEU A 142 11.18 17.63 -18.67
N ASN A 143 11.67 17.21 -19.83
CA ASN A 143 12.17 18.11 -20.88
C ASN A 143 11.09 19.10 -21.35
N SER A 144 9.84 18.65 -21.48
CA SER A 144 8.74 19.53 -21.87
C SER A 144 8.34 20.50 -20.76
N LEU A 145 8.42 20.13 -19.48
CA LEU A 145 8.24 21.06 -18.36
C LEU A 145 9.36 22.09 -18.30
N ASN A 146 10.61 21.67 -18.53
CA ASN A 146 11.79 22.51 -18.52
C ASN A 146 11.92 23.35 -17.24
N LEU A 147 11.79 22.70 -16.08
CA LEU A 147 11.96 23.31 -14.76
C LEU A 147 12.65 22.32 -13.80
N PRO A 148 13.37 22.77 -12.76
CA PRO A 148 14.04 21.91 -11.79
C PRO A 148 13.04 21.05 -11.00
N THR A 149 12.94 19.76 -11.35
CA THR A 149 11.98 18.83 -10.73
C THR A 149 12.47 17.39 -10.81
N CYS A 150 11.88 16.54 -9.97
CA CYS A 150 12.13 15.10 -9.89
C CYS A 150 10.85 14.31 -10.10
N VAL A 151 10.98 13.14 -10.73
CA VAL A 151 10.00 12.06 -10.68
C VAL A 151 10.50 10.94 -9.78
N TYR A 152 9.66 10.52 -8.85
CA TYR A 152 9.85 9.39 -7.95
C TYR A 152 8.86 8.28 -8.34
N ALA A 153 9.38 7.10 -8.68
CA ALA A 153 8.58 5.99 -9.19
C ALA A 153 8.74 4.74 -8.32
N ALA A 154 7.78 4.49 -7.44
CA ALA A 154 7.77 3.33 -6.53
C ALA A 154 7.40 2.05 -7.29
N THR A 155 8.32 1.09 -7.40
CA THR A 155 8.15 -0.11 -8.23
C THR A 155 7.63 -1.32 -7.46
N GLU A 156 7.64 -1.30 -6.14
CA GLU A 156 7.21 -2.42 -5.29
C GLU A 156 6.13 -2.03 -4.28
N HIS A 157 5.62 -3.01 -3.52
CA HIS A 157 4.63 -2.82 -2.47
C HIS A 157 5.28 -2.57 -1.09
N ASP A 158 6.22 -1.63 -1.01
CA ASP A 158 7.00 -1.28 0.21
C ASP A 158 6.76 0.17 0.67
N ILE A 159 7.62 0.72 1.53
CA ILE A 159 7.46 2.06 2.12
C ILE A 159 7.30 3.19 1.09
N TYR A 160 7.78 3.02 -0.15
CA TYR A 160 7.72 4.06 -1.18
C TYR A 160 6.34 4.14 -1.83
N ARG A 161 5.57 3.05 -1.81
CA ARG A 161 4.28 2.99 -2.50
C ARG A 161 3.21 3.81 -1.79
N LYS A 162 2.63 4.80 -2.49
CA LYS A 162 1.45 5.54 -2.01
C LYS A 162 0.34 4.53 -1.64
N PRO A 163 -0.34 4.71 -0.49
CA PRO A 163 -0.41 5.93 0.33
C PRO A 163 0.73 6.16 1.33
N ARG A 164 1.76 5.31 1.38
CA ARG A 164 2.86 5.45 2.34
C ARG A 164 3.76 6.63 1.95
N THR A 165 4.46 7.16 2.95
CA THR A 165 5.20 8.43 2.81
C THR A 165 6.66 8.25 2.42
N GLY A 166 7.11 7.06 2.00
CA GLY A 166 8.52 6.84 1.66
C GLY A 166 9.03 7.78 0.56
N MET A 167 8.27 7.96 -0.53
CA MET A 167 8.67 8.91 -1.59
C MET A 167 8.72 10.36 -1.10
N TRP A 168 7.89 10.73 -0.12
CA TRP A 168 7.92 12.06 0.49
C TRP A 168 9.19 12.28 1.31
N LYS A 169 9.65 11.25 2.02
CA LYS A 169 10.91 11.31 2.79
C LYS A 169 12.12 11.46 1.86
N GLU A 170 12.19 10.64 0.82
CA GLU A 170 13.26 10.73 -0.20
C GLU A 170 13.26 12.09 -0.89
N LEU A 171 12.08 12.66 -1.15
CA LEU A 171 11.94 14.03 -1.63
C LEU A 171 12.56 15.04 -0.65
N CYS A 172 12.25 14.93 0.64
CA CYS A 172 12.77 15.83 1.66
C CYS A 172 14.30 15.74 1.72
N ASP A 173 14.84 14.52 1.71
CA ASP A 173 16.28 14.25 1.77
C ASP A 173 17.00 14.75 0.51
N ASP A 174 16.48 14.49 -0.70
CA ASP A 174 17.07 14.91 -1.97
C ASP A 174 17.19 16.44 -2.11
N TYR A 175 16.36 17.20 -1.39
CA TYR A 175 16.35 18.67 -1.41
C TYR A 175 16.82 19.31 -0.09
N ASP A 176 17.37 18.52 0.84
CA ASP A 176 17.84 18.97 2.16
C ASP A 176 16.75 19.78 2.92
N ILE A 177 15.52 19.29 2.92
CA ILE A 177 14.37 19.91 3.59
C ILE A 177 13.99 19.05 4.80
N SER A 178 14.11 19.58 6.02
CA SER A 178 13.52 18.89 7.17
C SER A 178 12.00 18.85 7.04
N GLU A 179 11.36 17.70 7.31
CA GLU A 179 9.90 17.57 7.28
C GLU A 179 9.20 18.62 8.16
N SER A 180 9.86 19.07 9.24
CA SER A 180 9.35 20.11 10.15
C SER A 180 9.38 21.54 9.57
N GLU A 181 10.17 21.79 8.54
CA GLU A 181 10.26 23.09 7.86
C GLU A 181 9.24 23.24 6.74
N ILE A 182 8.55 22.17 6.37
CA ILE A 182 7.58 22.20 5.28
C ILE A 182 6.31 22.90 5.76
N ASP A 183 5.86 23.85 4.95
CA ASP A 183 4.56 24.46 5.12
C ASP A 183 3.48 23.49 4.61
N LEU A 184 3.06 22.57 5.49
CA LEU A 184 2.06 21.56 5.17
C LEU A 184 0.70 22.19 4.80
N GLY A 185 0.34 23.31 5.45
CA GLY A 185 -0.94 23.99 5.24
C GLY A 185 -1.11 24.58 3.84
N ASN A 186 0.00 25.05 3.24
CA ASN A 186 0.03 25.57 1.88
C ASN A 186 0.63 24.60 0.84
N SER A 187 0.92 23.36 1.24
CA SER A 187 1.35 22.29 0.33
C SER A 187 0.16 21.48 -0.17
N VAL A 188 0.30 20.88 -1.34
CA VAL A 188 -0.78 20.15 -2.02
C VAL A 188 -0.26 18.91 -2.70
N PHE A 189 -1.04 17.83 -2.64
CA PHE A 189 -0.93 16.67 -3.51
C PHE A 189 -2.09 16.65 -4.50
N VAL A 190 -1.76 16.53 -5.79
CA VAL A 190 -2.75 16.41 -6.87
C VAL A 190 -2.65 15.02 -7.49
N GLY A 191 -3.76 14.29 -7.56
CA GLY A 191 -3.76 12.93 -8.11
C GLY A 191 -5.15 12.41 -8.43
N ASP A 192 -5.28 11.49 -9.38
CA ASP A 192 -6.56 10.95 -9.84
C ASP A 192 -7.13 9.86 -8.92
N ALA A 193 -6.28 9.19 -8.12
CA ALA A 193 -6.68 8.11 -7.24
C ALA A 193 -7.32 8.64 -5.93
N GLY A 194 -8.44 9.35 -6.09
CA GLY A 194 -9.14 10.08 -5.05
C GLY A 194 -10.30 9.36 -4.39
N GLY A 195 -10.61 8.12 -4.80
CA GLY A 195 -11.74 7.36 -4.28
C GLY A 195 -13.11 7.89 -4.71
N ARG A 196 -13.19 8.69 -5.77
CA ARG A 196 -14.45 9.28 -6.23
C ARG A 196 -15.46 8.19 -6.57
N THR A 197 -16.71 8.38 -6.13
CA THR A 197 -17.79 7.45 -6.43
C THR A 197 -18.32 7.64 -7.85
N ALA A 198 -18.92 6.59 -8.41
CA ALA A 198 -19.56 6.70 -9.72
C ALA A 198 -20.76 7.64 -9.62
N THR A 199 -20.88 8.56 -10.58
CA THR A 199 -22.00 9.51 -10.63
C THR A 199 -22.63 9.50 -12.00
N LEU A 200 -23.96 9.56 -12.05
CA LEU A 200 -24.71 9.80 -13.27
C LEU A 200 -25.01 11.29 -13.38
N GLY A 201 -24.52 11.93 -14.42
CA GLY A 201 -24.76 13.33 -14.74
C GLY A 201 -25.43 13.50 -16.10
N LYS A 202 -25.66 14.74 -16.53
CA LYS A 202 -26.07 15.06 -17.90
C LYS A 202 -24.86 15.48 -18.72
N GLY A 203 -24.60 14.79 -19.83
CA GLY A 203 -23.64 15.19 -20.86
C GLY A 203 -24.34 15.79 -22.08
N PRO A 204 -23.57 16.22 -23.10
CA PRO A 204 -24.10 16.83 -24.32
C PRO A 204 -25.18 16.00 -25.03
N ASP A 205 -25.06 14.67 -24.96
CA ASP A 205 -25.94 13.71 -25.66
C ASP A 205 -26.85 12.90 -24.71
N GLY A 206 -27.05 13.31 -23.45
CA GLY A 206 -27.92 12.61 -22.50
C GLY A 206 -27.29 12.36 -21.14
N VAL A 207 -27.37 11.13 -20.62
CA VAL A 207 -26.77 10.76 -19.31
C VAL A 207 -25.30 10.44 -19.48
N ALA A 208 -24.41 11.21 -18.85
CA ALA A 208 -22.98 10.95 -18.79
C ALA A 208 -22.63 10.28 -17.45
N ALA A 209 -22.12 9.05 -17.50
CA ALA A 209 -21.62 8.36 -16.32
C ALA A 209 -20.15 8.72 -16.09
N ALA A 210 -19.84 9.31 -14.94
CA ALA A 210 -18.47 9.39 -14.46
C ALA A 210 -18.16 8.11 -13.67
N ALA A 211 -17.13 7.38 -14.09
CA ALA A 211 -16.69 6.17 -13.40
C ALA A 211 -16.23 6.47 -11.97
N LYS A 212 -16.27 5.44 -11.12
CA LYS A 212 -15.57 5.46 -9.83
C LYS A 212 -14.07 5.38 -10.05
N ASP A 213 -13.30 5.97 -9.14
CA ASP A 213 -11.85 5.81 -9.16
C ASP A 213 -11.46 4.36 -8.79
N PHE A 214 -10.27 3.95 -9.23
CA PHE A 214 -9.77 2.60 -8.97
C PHE A 214 -9.23 2.41 -7.55
N SER A 215 -8.82 3.50 -6.87
CA SER A 215 -8.30 3.49 -5.50
C SER A 215 -8.40 4.86 -4.85
N CYS A 216 -8.05 4.94 -3.55
CA CYS A 216 -7.91 6.18 -2.78
C CYS A 216 -6.44 6.54 -2.48
N SER A 217 -5.47 5.93 -3.18
CA SER A 217 -4.07 5.96 -2.76
C SER A 217 -3.45 7.37 -2.73
N ASP A 218 -3.87 8.27 -3.62
CA ASP A 218 -3.39 9.66 -3.66
C ASP A 218 -3.98 10.52 -2.54
N ARG A 219 -5.29 10.40 -2.31
CA ARG A 219 -5.97 11.07 -1.18
C ARG A 219 -5.40 10.61 0.15
N ASN A 220 -5.18 9.30 0.28
CA ASN A 220 -4.64 8.70 1.48
C ASN A 220 -3.17 9.05 1.70
N PHE A 221 -2.38 9.21 0.63
CA PHE A 221 -1.02 9.75 0.70
C PHE A 221 -1.01 11.16 1.27
N ALA A 222 -1.82 12.06 0.71
CA ALA A 222 -1.92 13.44 1.16
C ALA A 222 -2.33 13.51 2.64
N HIS A 223 -3.29 12.68 3.06
CA HIS A 223 -3.70 12.55 4.47
C HIS A 223 -2.55 12.11 5.37
N ASN A 224 -1.77 11.10 4.96
CA ASN A 224 -0.65 10.59 5.77
C ASN A 224 0.48 11.62 5.92
N VAL A 225 0.71 12.46 4.91
CA VAL A 225 1.67 13.56 4.97
C VAL A 225 1.11 14.75 5.76
N GLY A 226 -0.22 14.96 5.73
CA GLY A 226 -0.88 16.09 6.37
C GLY A 226 -1.01 17.32 5.46
N ILE A 227 -1.06 17.12 4.14
CA ILE A 227 -1.18 18.19 3.14
C ILE A 227 -2.54 18.17 2.44
N GLN A 228 -2.88 19.26 1.75
CA GLN A 228 -4.13 19.32 1.00
C GLN A 228 -4.14 18.32 -0.14
N TYR A 229 -5.31 17.75 -0.44
CA TYR A 229 -5.52 16.88 -1.59
C TYR A 229 -6.50 17.52 -2.57
N GLN A 230 -6.18 17.45 -3.86
CA GLN A 230 -7.10 17.81 -4.94
C GLN A 230 -7.02 16.79 -6.09
N THR A 231 -8.11 16.66 -6.85
CA THR A 231 -8.06 15.91 -8.13
C THR A 231 -7.54 16.80 -9.27
N PRO A 232 -7.11 16.22 -10.41
CA PRO A 232 -6.62 17.01 -11.54
C PRO A 232 -7.67 18.02 -12.04
N GLU A 233 -8.94 17.63 -12.06
CA GLU A 233 -10.05 18.48 -12.48
C GLU A 233 -10.31 19.64 -11.51
N GLU A 234 -10.17 19.39 -10.20
CA GLU A 234 -10.29 20.44 -9.18
C GLU A 234 -9.14 21.44 -9.32
N PHE A 235 -7.91 20.94 -9.46
CA PHE A 235 -6.70 21.76 -9.44
C PHE A 235 -6.46 22.53 -10.75
N PHE A 236 -6.57 21.87 -11.91
CA PHE A 236 -6.26 22.49 -13.20
C PHE A 236 -7.48 23.17 -13.83
N LEU A 237 -8.68 22.64 -13.63
CA LEU A 237 -9.90 23.13 -14.29
C LEU A 237 -10.86 23.89 -13.36
N GLY A 238 -10.57 23.94 -12.05
CA GLY A 238 -11.43 24.62 -11.07
C GLY A 238 -12.79 23.94 -10.89
N HIS A 239 -12.90 22.65 -11.22
CA HIS A 239 -14.14 21.90 -11.01
C HIS A 239 -14.45 21.74 -9.52
N LYS A 240 -15.74 21.57 -9.20
CA LYS A 240 -16.17 21.29 -7.83
C LYS A 240 -15.76 19.87 -7.42
N PRO A 241 -15.42 19.65 -6.13
CA PRO A 241 -15.10 18.33 -5.66
C PRO A 241 -16.23 17.32 -5.82
N ARG A 242 -15.87 16.09 -6.20
CA ARG A 242 -16.79 14.95 -6.27
C ARG A 242 -16.81 14.20 -4.95
N SER A 243 -17.97 13.59 -4.64
CA SER A 243 -18.09 12.66 -3.52
C SER A 243 -17.11 11.50 -3.66
N PHE A 244 -16.54 11.06 -2.54
CA PHE A 244 -15.61 9.94 -2.48
C PHE A 244 -15.99 8.99 -1.33
N ALA A 245 -15.48 7.77 -1.39
CA ALA A 245 -15.59 6.80 -0.30
C ALA A 245 -14.29 6.02 -0.19
N ARG A 246 -13.92 5.63 1.03
CA ARG A 246 -12.81 4.71 1.27
C ARG A 246 -13.35 3.30 1.52
N GLU A 247 -12.60 2.29 1.07
CA GLU A 247 -12.89 0.90 1.43
C GLU A 247 -12.55 0.59 2.89
N PHE A 248 -11.60 1.34 3.46
CA PHE A 248 -11.22 1.33 4.87
C PHE A 248 -11.05 2.78 5.32
N ASP A 249 -11.78 3.20 6.36
CA ASP A 249 -11.68 4.55 6.91
C ASP A 249 -11.25 4.49 8.38
N LEU A 250 -10.19 5.24 8.71
CA LEU A 250 -9.65 5.33 10.07
C LEU A 250 -10.65 5.92 11.06
N SER A 251 -11.61 6.73 10.59
CA SER A 251 -12.67 7.28 11.44
C SER A 251 -13.58 6.21 12.04
N GLU A 252 -13.67 5.03 11.43
CA GLU A 252 -14.40 3.87 11.98
C GLU A 252 -13.62 3.15 13.09
N HIS A 253 -12.36 3.52 13.29
CA HIS A 253 -11.45 2.88 14.23
C HIS A 253 -10.66 3.91 15.05
N PRO A 254 -11.33 4.79 15.81
CA PRO A 254 -10.65 5.77 16.65
C PRO A 254 -9.79 5.10 17.71
N PHE A 255 -8.74 5.79 18.16
CA PHE A 255 -8.02 5.36 19.34
C PHE A 255 -8.94 5.45 20.55
N VAL A 256 -9.03 4.35 21.30
CA VAL A 256 -9.74 4.30 22.58
C VAL A 256 -8.70 3.92 23.61
N ASP A 257 -8.52 4.74 24.64
CA ASP A 257 -7.61 4.40 25.73
C ASP A 257 -8.17 3.18 26.47
N ASP A 258 -7.30 2.19 26.72
CA ASP A 258 -7.69 0.95 27.41
C ASP A 258 -8.29 1.27 28.80
N ALA A 259 -7.86 2.37 29.44
CA ALA A 259 -8.42 2.86 30.71
C ALA A 259 -9.86 3.40 30.61
N GLU A 260 -10.24 4.00 29.47
CA GLU A 260 -11.59 4.55 29.24
C GLU A 260 -12.55 3.52 28.67
N SER A 261 -12.04 2.47 28.02
CA SER A 261 -12.87 1.57 27.22
C SER A 261 -13.81 0.70 28.04
N GLY A 262 -13.57 0.48 29.35
CA GLY A 262 -14.34 -0.47 30.20
C GLY A 262 -14.41 -1.90 29.65
N ASN A 263 -13.83 -2.15 28.47
CA ASN A 263 -13.80 -3.39 27.77
C ASN A 263 -12.68 -4.17 28.42
N SER A 264 -13.07 -4.97 29.42
CA SER A 264 -12.36 -6.20 29.70
C SER A 264 -11.96 -6.77 28.33
N VAL A 265 -10.64 -6.90 28.10
CA VAL A 265 -10.10 -7.87 27.14
C VAL A 265 -11.10 -9.02 27.14
N ALA A 266 -11.63 -9.46 26.01
CA ALA A 266 -12.38 -10.72 25.99
C ALA A 266 -11.43 -11.77 26.59
N THR A 267 -11.51 -11.95 27.91
CA THR A 267 -10.62 -12.76 28.70
C THR A 267 -11.05 -14.12 28.25
N PHE A 268 -10.20 -14.72 27.44
CA PHE A 268 -10.50 -16.04 26.95
C PHE A 268 -10.32 -16.96 28.14
N ASP A 269 -11.40 -17.19 28.88
CA ASP A 269 -11.31 -17.90 30.12
C ASP A 269 -10.93 -19.36 29.84
N ARG A 270 -10.02 -19.87 30.66
CA ARG A 270 -9.64 -21.27 30.63
C ARG A 270 -10.77 -22.08 31.27
N THR A 271 -11.72 -22.50 30.44
CA THR A 271 -12.88 -23.29 30.87
C THR A 271 -12.59 -24.79 30.95
N ASN A 272 -11.49 -25.24 30.36
CA ASN A 272 -11.07 -26.64 30.37
C ASN A 272 -9.61 -26.76 30.82
N ASP A 273 -9.29 -27.85 31.53
CA ASP A 273 -7.91 -28.17 31.90
C ASP A 273 -7.06 -28.50 30.66
N LYS A 274 -7.64 -29.18 29.67
CA LYS A 274 -7.01 -29.55 28.39
C LYS A 274 -8.03 -29.47 27.26
N ASP A 275 -7.74 -28.64 26.27
CA ASP A 275 -8.54 -28.49 25.05
C ASP A 275 -7.68 -28.00 23.88
N ILE A 276 -8.28 -28.01 22.69
CA ILE A 276 -7.74 -27.38 21.48
C ILE A 276 -8.48 -26.06 21.26
N ILE A 277 -7.74 -24.96 21.15
CA ILE A 277 -8.29 -23.68 20.68
C ILE A 277 -7.97 -23.52 19.20
N LEU A 278 -9.00 -23.54 18.37
CA LEU A 278 -8.88 -23.41 16.92
C LEU A 278 -9.18 -21.97 16.50
N PHE A 279 -8.20 -21.28 15.92
CA PHE A 279 -8.47 -19.97 15.33
C PHE A 279 -9.10 -20.11 13.95
N CYS A 280 -10.09 -19.29 13.64
CA CYS A 280 -10.69 -19.19 12.32
C CYS A 280 -10.73 -17.72 11.89
N GLY A 281 -10.08 -17.37 10.79
CA GLY A 281 -10.11 -16.00 10.28
C GLY A 281 -8.98 -15.67 9.30
N PRO A 282 -9.14 -14.59 8.53
CA PRO A 282 -8.21 -14.21 7.46
C PRO A 282 -6.80 -13.92 8.00
N PRO A 283 -5.75 -14.06 7.17
CA PRO A 283 -4.43 -13.51 7.52
C PRO A 283 -4.58 -12.02 7.87
N GLY A 284 -3.76 -11.48 8.78
CA GLY A 284 -3.88 -10.08 9.22
C GLY A 284 -5.00 -9.77 10.24
N ALA A 285 -5.85 -10.75 10.60
CA ALA A 285 -6.95 -10.54 11.56
C ALA A 285 -6.55 -10.41 13.05
N GLY A 286 -5.24 -10.35 13.36
CA GLY A 286 -4.77 -10.23 14.76
C GLY A 286 -4.64 -11.53 15.55
N LYS A 287 -4.89 -12.69 14.93
CA LYS A 287 -4.81 -14.03 15.55
C LYS A 287 -3.56 -14.28 16.41
N SER A 288 -2.38 -14.03 15.85
CA SER A 288 -1.12 -14.25 16.56
C SER A 288 -0.95 -13.33 17.77
N THR A 289 -1.47 -12.10 17.70
CA THR A 289 -1.48 -11.19 18.85
C THR A 289 -2.48 -11.62 19.91
N PHE A 290 -3.65 -12.12 19.50
CA PHE A 290 -4.61 -12.72 20.43
C PHE A 290 -4.00 -13.91 21.16
N TYR A 291 -3.28 -14.80 20.46
CA TYR A 291 -2.55 -15.89 21.12
C TYR A 291 -1.56 -15.35 22.16
N LEU A 292 -0.71 -14.39 21.79
CA LEU A 292 0.33 -13.86 22.67
C LEU A 292 -0.24 -13.18 23.92
N LYS A 293 -1.35 -12.43 23.77
CA LYS A 293 -1.95 -11.65 24.88
C LYS A 293 -2.92 -12.49 25.73
N SER A 294 -3.68 -13.41 25.12
CA SER A 294 -4.77 -14.11 25.81
C SER A 294 -4.49 -15.57 26.12
N LEU A 295 -3.81 -16.31 25.24
CA LEU A 295 -3.65 -17.77 25.41
C LEU A 295 -2.28 -18.19 25.96
N LYS A 296 -1.20 -17.51 25.55
CA LYS A 296 0.14 -17.79 26.04
C LYS A 296 0.25 -17.65 27.57
N PRO A 297 -0.31 -16.60 28.21
CA PRO A 297 -0.30 -16.50 29.69
C PRO A 297 -1.08 -17.63 30.39
N LEU A 298 -2.03 -18.26 29.70
CA LEU A 298 -2.83 -19.36 30.22
C LEU A 298 -2.17 -20.74 30.03
N GLY A 299 -0.97 -20.78 29.43
CA GLY A 299 -0.17 -22.00 29.25
C GLY A 299 -0.47 -22.80 27.98
N TYR A 300 -1.14 -22.20 26.98
CA TYR A 300 -1.38 -22.86 25.69
C TYR A 300 -0.12 -22.90 24.83
N GLU A 301 0.21 -24.07 24.29
CA GLU A 301 1.28 -24.22 23.30
C GLU A 301 0.76 -23.83 21.90
N ARG A 302 1.56 -23.08 21.15
CA ARG A 302 1.15 -22.59 19.82
C ARG A 302 1.57 -23.56 18.72
N ILE A 303 0.62 -23.91 17.87
CA ILE A 303 0.87 -24.58 16.60
C ILE A 303 0.61 -23.58 15.47
N ASN A 304 1.65 -23.27 14.68
CA ASN A 304 1.58 -22.29 13.61
C ASN A 304 2.24 -22.84 12.34
N GLN A 305 1.48 -22.87 11.24
CA GLN A 305 1.95 -23.38 9.95
C GLN A 305 3.00 -22.49 9.29
N ASP A 306 3.01 -21.18 9.56
CA ASP A 306 4.05 -20.30 9.01
C ASP A 306 5.45 -20.71 9.52
N GLN A 307 5.53 -21.20 10.76
CA GLN A 307 6.78 -21.70 11.37
C GLN A 307 7.06 -23.15 10.96
N LEU A 308 6.03 -24.02 10.99
CA LEU A 308 6.18 -25.45 10.73
C LEU A 308 6.15 -25.81 9.23
N LYS A 309 5.87 -24.84 8.36
CA LYS A 309 5.79 -24.90 6.89
C LYS A 309 4.63 -25.71 6.33
N THR A 310 4.35 -26.91 6.86
CA THR A 310 3.32 -27.81 6.34
C THR A 310 2.25 -28.14 7.38
N ARG A 311 1.03 -28.40 6.91
CA ARG A 311 -0.10 -28.81 7.76
C ARG A 311 0.20 -30.12 8.50
N ASP A 312 0.84 -31.08 7.84
CA ASP A 312 1.14 -32.38 8.46
C ASP A 312 2.11 -32.23 9.63
N LYS A 313 3.10 -31.34 9.51
CA LYS A 313 3.98 -30.98 10.64
C LYS A 313 3.22 -30.30 11.77
N CYS A 314 2.21 -29.47 11.47
CA CYS A 314 1.34 -28.89 12.48
C CYS A 314 0.53 -29.96 13.22
N VAL A 315 -0.05 -30.91 12.50
CA VAL A 315 -0.82 -32.01 13.10
C VAL A 315 0.08 -32.91 13.95
N GLN A 316 1.31 -33.16 13.50
CA GLN A 316 2.28 -33.94 14.26
C GLN A 316 2.69 -33.23 15.56
N ALA A 317 3.07 -31.96 15.49
CA ALA A 317 3.39 -31.16 16.68
C ALA A 317 2.20 -31.08 17.66
N ALA A 318 0.98 -30.88 17.14
CA ALA A 318 -0.23 -30.90 17.96
C ALA A 318 -0.40 -32.23 18.70
N ARG A 319 -0.18 -33.39 18.05
CA ARG A 319 -0.24 -34.70 18.71
C ARG A 319 0.78 -34.83 19.83
N GLU A 320 2.03 -34.42 19.59
CA GLU A 320 3.10 -34.50 20.58
C GLU A 320 2.77 -33.68 21.84
N HIS A 321 2.29 -32.45 21.68
CA HIS A 321 1.87 -31.61 22.80
C HIS A 321 0.66 -32.17 23.56
N LEU A 322 -0.33 -32.71 22.84
CA LEU A 322 -1.50 -33.34 23.46
C LEU A 322 -1.14 -34.63 24.20
N GLN A 323 -0.22 -35.46 23.68
CA GLN A 323 0.32 -36.63 24.37
C GLN A 323 1.06 -36.25 25.65
N ALA A 324 1.79 -35.13 25.62
CA ALA A 324 2.41 -34.54 26.81
C ALA A 324 1.39 -33.86 27.76
N GLY A 325 0.09 -33.92 27.45
CA GLY A 325 -0.98 -33.38 28.27
C GLY A 325 -1.07 -31.85 28.28
N LYS A 326 -0.48 -31.16 27.30
CA LYS A 326 -0.52 -29.70 27.21
C LYS A 326 -1.74 -29.23 26.40
N PRO A 327 -2.42 -28.14 26.81
CA PRO A 327 -3.43 -27.50 25.99
C PRO A 327 -2.78 -26.78 24.80
N ILE A 328 -3.45 -26.74 23.64
CA ILE A 328 -2.84 -26.21 22.41
C ILE A 328 -3.73 -25.18 21.71
N ALA A 329 -3.11 -24.23 21.02
CA ALA A 329 -3.76 -23.25 20.17
C ALA A 329 -3.28 -23.41 18.72
N ILE A 330 -4.21 -23.62 17.80
CA ILE A 330 -3.93 -23.75 16.37
C ILE A 330 -4.08 -22.36 15.72
N ASP A 331 -2.96 -21.66 15.57
CA ASP A 331 -2.88 -20.32 14.96
C ASP A 331 -2.65 -20.42 13.44
N ASN A 332 -3.67 -20.92 12.74
CA ASN A 332 -3.76 -20.94 11.28
C ASN A 332 -5.03 -20.21 10.82
N THR A 333 -5.25 -20.10 9.51
CA THR A 333 -6.43 -19.41 8.97
C THR A 333 -7.72 -20.23 9.08
N ASN A 334 -7.64 -21.55 8.88
CA ASN A 334 -8.74 -22.53 9.03
C ASN A 334 -10.08 -22.07 8.40
N ALA A 335 -10.00 -21.67 7.13
CA ALA A 335 -11.09 -20.98 6.41
C ALA A 335 -12.34 -21.84 6.20
N ASP A 336 -12.15 -23.13 5.89
CA ASP A 336 -13.21 -24.03 5.41
C ASP A 336 -13.44 -25.21 6.38
N PRO A 337 -14.64 -25.84 6.36
CA PRO A 337 -14.99 -26.93 7.27
C PRO A 337 -14.09 -28.16 7.09
N GLU A 338 -13.63 -28.44 5.87
CA GLU A 338 -12.75 -29.56 5.57
C GLU A 338 -11.42 -29.42 6.32
N THR A 339 -10.84 -28.21 6.34
CA THR A 339 -9.63 -27.92 7.12
C THR A 339 -9.87 -28.02 8.62
N ARG A 340 -11.03 -27.54 9.11
CA ARG A 340 -11.37 -27.57 10.54
C ARG A 340 -11.63 -28.99 11.05
N THR A 341 -12.19 -29.86 10.21
CA THR A 341 -12.50 -31.26 10.53
C THR A 341 -11.28 -32.03 11.01
N ILE A 342 -10.10 -31.75 10.44
CA ILE A 342 -8.81 -32.37 10.85
C ILE A 342 -8.53 -32.17 12.35
N TRP A 343 -8.81 -30.97 12.86
CA TRP A 343 -8.57 -30.62 14.26
C TRP A 343 -9.68 -31.15 15.17
N VAL A 344 -10.93 -31.15 14.70
CA VAL A 344 -12.06 -31.76 15.43
C VAL A 344 -11.83 -33.25 15.62
N GLU A 345 -11.43 -33.97 14.56
CA GLU A 345 -11.11 -35.40 14.65
C GLU A 345 -9.94 -35.68 15.58
N LEU A 346 -8.93 -34.79 15.60
CA LEU A 346 -7.81 -34.89 16.53
C LEU A 346 -8.29 -34.75 17.98
N ALA A 347 -9.14 -33.76 18.28
CA ALA A 347 -9.71 -33.58 19.62
C ALA A 347 -10.50 -34.83 20.07
N LYS A 348 -11.34 -35.39 19.17
CA LYS A 348 -12.09 -36.63 19.42
C LYS A 348 -11.18 -37.82 19.74
N LYS A 349 -10.08 -37.99 19.00
CA LYS A 349 -9.10 -39.08 19.24
C LYS A 349 -8.44 -39.02 20.60
N PHE A 350 -8.24 -37.81 21.14
CA PHE A 350 -7.67 -37.59 22.47
C PHE A 350 -8.72 -37.47 23.58
N GLY A 351 -10.03 -37.52 23.24
CA GLY A 351 -11.11 -37.39 24.21
C GLY A 351 -11.18 -36.02 24.90
N ILE A 352 -10.76 -34.95 24.21
CA ILE A 352 -10.73 -33.58 24.73
C ILE A 352 -11.68 -32.66 23.96
N SER A 353 -12.05 -31.54 24.57
CA SER A 353 -12.85 -30.49 23.93
C SER A 353 -12.05 -29.72 22.87
N ILE A 354 -12.77 -29.17 21.89
CA ILE A 354 -12.25 -28.20 20.93
C ILE A 354 -13.15 -26.98 20.92
N ARG A 355 -12.56 -25.79 21.07
CA ARG A 355 -13.25 -24.49 21.01
C ARG A 355 -12.76 -23.71 19.79
N CYS A 356 -13.64 -22.90 19.21
CA CYS A 356 -13.30 -22.08 18.05
C CYS A 356 -13.26 -20.60 18.43
N VAL A 357 -12.20 -19.89 18.05
CA VAL A 357 -12.14 -18.43 18.12
C VAL A 357 -12.24 -17.88 16.71
N TRP A 358 -13.38 -17.28 16.40
CA TRP A 358 -13.70 -16.75 15.08
C TRP A 358 -13.41 -15.25 15.00
N PHE A 359 -12.35 -14.89 14.28
CA PHE A 359 -11.97 -13.50 14.02
C PHE A 359 -12.79 -12.95 12.86
N LYS A 360 -13.69 -12.00 13.18
CA LYS A 360 -14.60 -11.34 12.23
C LYS A 360 -14.04 -10.02 11.70
N THR A 361 -12.73 -9.82 11.78
CA THR A 361 -12.05 -8.65 11.23
C THR A 361 -12.33 -8.53 9.72
N PRO A 362 -12.84 -7.39 9.25
CA PRO A 362 -13.05 -7.15 7.81
C PRO A 362 -11.76 -7.33 7.01
N LEU A 363 -11.87 -7.78 5.75
CA LEU A 363 -10.69 -8.06 4.91
C LEU A 363 -9.84 -6.82 4.66
N GLN A 364 -10.45 -5.66 4.51
CA GLN A 364 -9.76 -4.39 4.30
C GLN A 364 -8.89 -4.03 5.51
N VAL A 365 -9.42 -4.21 6.72
CA VAL A 365 -8.65 -4.04 7.97
C VAL A 365 -7.52 -5.08 8.06
N CYS A 366 -7.74 -6.30 7.58
CA CYS A 366 -6.71 -7.33 7.53
C CYS A 366 -5.57 -7.00 6.56
N GLU A 367 -5.89 -6.47 5.37
CA GLU A 367 -4.92 -6.00 4.40
C GLU A 367 -4.10 -4.84 4.97
N HIS A 368 -4.77 -3.88 5.64
CA HIS A 368 -4.14 -2.79 6.37
C HIS A 368 -3.20 -3.30 7.47
N ASN A 369 -3.68 -4.17 8.37
CA ASN A 369 -2.87 -4.76 9.44
C ASN A 369 -1.65 -5.52 8.92
N ASN A 370 -1.79 -6.19 7.78
CA ASN A 370 -0.68 -6.89 7.11
C ASN A 370 0.39 -5.90 6.65
N ALA A 371 0.00 -4.79 6.02
CA ALA A 371 0.94 -3.75 5.63
C ALA A 371 1.58 -3.06 6.83
N VAL A 372 0.80 -2.70 7.87
CA VAL A 372 1.30 -2.11 9.13
C VAL A 372 2.35 -3.03 9.75
N ARG A 373 2.06 -4.33 9.92
CA ARG A 373 3.03 -5.24 10.52
C ARG A 373 4.26 -5.39 9.64
N ALA A 374 4.10 -5.70 8.36
CA ALA A 374 5.24 -6.01 7.52
C ALA A 374 6.25 -4.84 7.39
N LEU A 375 5.78 -3.60 7.54
CA LEU A 375 6.57 -2.40 7.29
C LEU A 375 6.94 -1.61 8.55
N ASN A 376 6.64 -2.12 9.74
CA ASN A 376 7.01 -1.46 11.00
C ASN A 376 7.59 -2.47 11.99
N THR A 377 8.89 -2.33 12.27
CA THR A 377 9.64 -3.25 13.15
C THR A 377 9.03 -3.37 14.56
N THR A 378 8.57 -2.26 15.14
CA THR A 378 7.96 -2.24 16.48
C THR A 378 6.68 -3.07 16.57
N LEU A 379 5.90 -3.11 15.49
CA LEU A 379 4.65 -3.87 15.40
C LEU A 379 4.83 -5.27 14.77
N ASN A 380 6.09 -5.68 14.52
CA ASN A 380 6.42 -6.92 13.80
C ASN A 380 7.43 -7.81 14.55
N PRO A 381 7.08 -8.30 15.75
CA PRO A 381 7.99 -9.12 16.56
C PRO A 381 8.38 -10.46 15.91
N GLU A 382 7.67 -10.88 14.85
CA GLU A 382 7.93 -12.13 14.13
C GLU A 382 8.56 -11.91 12.74
N SER A 383 9.00 -10.68 12.42
CA SER A 383 9.61 -10.31 11.13
C SER A 383 8.80 -10.79 9.90
N ARG A 384 7.46 -10.68 10.00
CA ARG A 384 6.55 -11.12 8.95
C ARG A 384 6.73 -10.26 7.70
N GLN A 385 6.78 -10.94 6.56
CA GLN A 385 6.77 -10.30 5.25
C GLN A 385 5.34 -9.93 4.84
N ILE A 386 5.22 -8.93 3.98
CA ILE A 386 3.93 -8.49 3.47
C ILE A 386 3.29 -9.61 2.65
N LEU A 387 2.05 -9.95 2.97
CA LEU A 387 1.28 -10.90 2.16
C LEU A 387 0.64 -10.20 0.96
N PRO A 388 0.62 -10.84 -0.23
CA PRO A 388 -0.03 -10.28 -1.40
C PRO A 388 -1.56 -10.35 -1.26
N LYS A 389 -2.29 -9.51 -2.01
CA LYS A 389 -3.76 -9.48 -2.02
C LYS A 389 -4.40 -10.86 -2.28
N MET A 390 -3.73 -11.71 -3.06
CA MET A 390 -4.18 -13.08 -3.35
C MET A 390 -4.31 -13.95 -2.09
N ALA A 391 -3.55 -13.70 -1.03
CA ALA A 391 -3.67 -14.43 0.23
C ALA A 391 -5.03 -14.15 0.92
N PHE A 392 -5.54 -12.92 0.80
CA PHE A 392 -6.81 -12.49 1.38
C PHE A 392 -7.99 -12.94 0.52
N THR A 393 -7.91 -12.75 -0.80
CA THR A 393 -8.98 -13.21 -1.71
C THR A 393 -9.08 -14.73 -1.76
N GLY A 394 -7.95 -15.45 -1.69
CA GLY A 394 -7.91 -16.91 -1.60
C GLY A 394 -8.40 -17.48 -0.26
N PHE A 395 -8.35 -16.69 0.82
CA PHE A 395 -9.06 -17.03 2.06
C PHE A 395 -10.56 -16.81 1.87
N ALA A 396 -10.96 -15.63 1.40
CA ALA A 396 -12.35 -15.22 1.26
C ALA A 396 -13.18 -16.17 0.38
N SER A 397 -12.58 -16.68 -0.72
CA SER A 397 -13.25 -17.61 -1.63
C SER A 397 -13.56 -18.97 -0.99
N ARG A 398 -12.75 -19.43 -0.04
CA ARG A 398 -12.92 -20.70 0.66
C ARG A 398 -13.69 -20.57 1.96
N PHE A 399 -13.71 -19.39 2.55
CA PHE A 399 -14.23 -19.17 3.88
C PHE A 399 -15.69 -19.61 4.02
N LYS A 400 -15.97 -20.41 5.04
CA LYS A 400 -17.31 -20.72 5.54
C LYS A 400 -17.34 -20.47 7.05
N PRO A 401 -18.34 -19.72 7.56
CA PRO A 401 -18.49 -19.48 9.00
C PRO A 401 -18.42 -20.79 9.81
N PRO A 402 -17.68 -20.83 10.94
CA PRO A 402 -17.65 -21.98 11.80
C PRO A 402 -19.05 -22.23 12.40
N GLN A 403 -19.44 -23.49 12.54
CA GLN A 403 -20.74 -23.89 13.09
C GLN A 403 -20.59 -24.92 14.21
N MET A 404 -21.45 -24.84 15.23
CA MET A 404 -21.46 -25.79 16.36
C MET A 404 -21.54 -27.26 15.91
N LYS A 405 -22.30 -27.53 14.82
CA LYS A 405 -22.45 -28.86 14.23
C LYS A 405 -21.15 -29.51 13.74
N GLU A 406 -20.08 -28.72 13.56
CA GLU A 406 -18.76 -29.25 13.23
C GLU A 406 -18.13 -30.01 14.40
N GLY A 407 -18.62 -29.81 15.63
CA GLY A 407 -18.14 -30.50 16.84
C GLY A 407 -17.40 -29.61 17.83
N PHE A 408 -17.59 -28.28 17.76
CA PHE A 408 -17.04 -27.35 18.74
C PHE A 408 -17.85 -27.35 20.04
N GLN A 409 -17.17 -27.19 21.18
CA GLN A 409 -17.79 -26.96 22.49
C GLN A 409 -18.42 -25.56 22.56
N ASP A 410 -17.75 -24.56 21.99
CA ASP A 410 -18.26 -23.20 21.78
C ASP A 410 -17.53 -22.50 20.63
N ILE A 411 -18.11 -21.39 20.17
CA ILE A 411 -17.54 -20.49 19.18
C ILE A 411 -17.53 -19.08 19.78
N THR A 412 -16.33 -18.58 20.07
CA THR A 412 -16.11 -17.21 20.53
C THR A 412 -15.87 -16.30 19.33
N GLU A 413 -16.76 -15.34 19.10
CA GLU A 413 -16.56 -14.32 18.06
C GLU A 413 -15.66 -13.19 18.56
N VAL A 414 -14.67 -12.81 17.76
CA VAL A 414 -13.75 -11.69 18.07
C VAL A 414 -13.86 -10.64 16.96
N GLN A 415 -14.40 -9.48 17.33
CA GLN A 415 -14.41 -8.30 16.48
C GLN A 415 -13.05 -7.60 16.49
N PHE A 416 -12.76 -6.85 15.43
CA PHE A 416 -11.54 -6.06 15.39
C PHE A 416 -11.64 -4.84 16.30
N GLN A 417 -10.58 -4.64 17.07
CA GLN A 417 -10.33 -3.42 17.83
C GLN A 417 -8.81 -3.22 17.85
N PHE A 418 -8.35 -1.99 17.63
CA PHE A 418 -6.95 -1.68 17.87
C PHE A 418 -6.64 -1.79 19.36
N ARG A 419 -5.53 -2.46 19.70
CA ARG A 419 -5.09 -2.68 21.09
C ARG A 419 -3.59 -2.51 21.18
N GLY A 420 -3.17 -1.30 21.52
CA GLY A 420 -1.79 -0.89 21.64
C GLY A 420 -1.70 0.49 22.27
N SER A 421 -0.49 0.94 22.52
CA SER A 421 -0.21 2.29 22.98
C SER A 421 -0.63 3.35 21.97
N GLN A 422 -0.74 4.61 22.43
CA GLN A 422 -1.00 5.74 21.56
C GLN A 422 0.08 5.90 20.46
N ASP A 423 1.33 5.58 20.75
CA ASP A 423 2.42 5.67 19.77
C ASP A 423 2.33 4.57 18.71
N GLU A 424 1.94 3.36 19.10
CA GLU A 424 1.60 2.30 18.14
C GLU A 424 0.38 2.68 17.29
N TYR A 425 -0.60 3.37 17.87
CA TYR A 425 -1.74 3.89 17.12
C TYR A 425 -1.34 4.99 16.14
N LYS A 426 -0.39 5.87 16.45
CA LYS A 426 0.12 6.86 15.48
C LYS A 426 0.75 6.21 14.23
N ILE A 427 1.22 4.97 14.36
CA ILE A 427 1.72 4.16 13.24
C ILE A 427 0.55 3.48 12.52
N TRP A 428 -0.29 2.76 13.27
CA TRP A 428 -1.42 2.01 12.71
C TRP A 428 -2.50 2.91 12.08
N GLY A 429 -2.74 4.07 12.69
CA GLY A 429 -3.70 5.11 12.33
C GLY A 429 -3.25 6.00 11.16
N ARG A 430 -2.44 5.45 10.25
CA ARG A 430 -2.11 6.02 8.94
C ARG A 430 -2.66 5.08 7.88
N TYR A 431 -2.99 5.54 6.68
CA TYR A 431 -3.41 4.63 5.62
C TYR A 431 -2.22 3.84 5.06
N TRP A 432 -2.25 2.50 5.14
CA TRP A 432 -1.14 1.65 4.65
C TRP A 432 -1.42 0.96 3.31
N THR A 433 -2.68 0.94 2.87
CA THR A 433 -3.20 0.23 1.69
C THR A 433 -4.03 1.10 0.78
#